data_AF-A0A439LXU4-F1
#
_entry.id   AF-A0A439LXU4-F1
#
_cell.length_a   1.000
_cell.length_b   1.000
_cell.length_c   1.000
_cell.angle_alpha   90.00
_cell.angle_beta   90.00
_cell.angle_gamma   90.00
#
_symmetry.space_group_name_H-M   'P 1'
#
loop_
_entity.id
_entity.type
_entity.pdbx_description
1 polymer ?
#
loop_
_entity_poly.entity_id
_entity_poly.type
_entity_poly.pdbx_seq_one_letter_code
_entity_poly.pdbx_strand_id
1 'polypeptide(L)'
;MAPQYKRKADDAEIVRLNNIGLSLTSIGERLGVHHTTVKYRLDVLGIRPADTRRSFMEDVFNALPLPQQEWLMNQLGPDHSIKDLIKSLVLKEFRDRAAPIIGP
;
A
#
# COMPACT_ATOMS: atom_id res chain seq x y z
N MET A 1 -1.38 -39.04 12.41
CA MET A 1 -0.96 -37.68 11.99
C MET A 1 -2.12 -37.05 11.22
N ALA A 2 -2.75 -36.01 11.75
CA ALA A 2 -3.78 -35.28 11.01
C ALA A 2 -3.12 -34.49 9.85
N PRO A 3 -3.79 -34.35 8.69
CA PRO A 3 -3.22 -33.59 7.57
C PRO A 3 -3.01 -32.13 7.99
N GLN A 4 -1.77 -31.65 7.86
CA GLN A 4 -1.42 -30.25 8.10
C GLN A 4 -2.13 -29.40 7.04
N TYR A 5 -3.23 -28.75 7.42
CA TYR A 5 -4.00 -27.90 6.52
C TYR A 5 -3.10 -26.76 6.02
N LYS A 6 -2.69 -26.82 4.75
CA LYS A 6 -1.82 -25.82 4.13
C LYS A 6 -2.60 -24.49 4.09
N ARG A 7 -2.15 -23.51 4.86
CA ARG A 7 -2.75 -22.17 4.85
C ARG A 7 -2.65 -21.59 3.44
N LYS A 8 -3.79 -21.13 2.89
CA LYS A 8 -3.83 -20.50 1.56
C LYS A 8 -3.09 -19.16 1.51
N ALA A 9 -2.96 -18.50 2.66
CA ALA A 9 -2.34 -17.20 2.80
C ALA A 9 -1.27 -17.25 3.89
N ASP A 10 -0.10 -16.67 3.64
CA ASP A 10 0.95 -16.47 4.63
C ASP A 10 0.71 -15.17 5.41
N ASP A 11 1.03 -15.18 6.71
CA ASP A 11 0.90 -13.99 7.57
C ASP A 11 1.85 -12.88 7.09
N ALA A 12 3.07 -13.24 6.66
CA ALA A 12 4.01 -12.27 6.13
C ALA A 12 3.48 -11.57 4.87
N GLU A 13 2.78 -12.30 4.01
CA GLU A 13 2.17 -11.73 2.81
C GLU A 13 1.00 -10.79 3.14
N ILE A 14 0.15 -11.16 4.11
CA ILE A 14 -0.91 -10.29 4.60
C ILE A 14 -0.33 -8.96 5.10
N VAL A 15 0.75 -9.01 5.88
CA VAL A 15 1.41 -7.82 6.42
C VAL A 15 2.03 -6.97 5.30
N ARG A 16 2.70 -7.59 4.32
CA ARG A 16 3.27 -6.87 3.16
C ARG A 16 2.18 -6.10 2.41
N LEU A 17 1.06 -6.76 2.10
CA LEU A 17 -0.03 -6.13 1.35
C LEU A 17 -0.77 -5.05 2.16
N ASN A 18 -0.89 -5.23 3.48
CA ASN A 18 -1.44 -4.21 4.37
C ASN A 18 -0.55 -2.96 4.41
N ASN A 19 0.77 -3.14 4.52
CA ASN A 19 1.72 -2.02 4.62
C ASN A 19 1.78 -1.13 3.37
N ILE A 20 1.44 -1.67 2.19
CA ILE A 20 1.33 -0.87 0.96
C ILE A 20 -0.04 -0.21 0.79
N GLY A 21 -0.93 -0.30 1.78
CA GLY A 21 -2.20 0.41 1.80
C GLY A 21 -3.37 -0.32 1.15
N LEU A 22 -3.27 -1.63 0.87
CA LEU A 22 -4.40 -2.36 0.30
C LEU A 22 -5.51 -2.60 1.33
N SER A 23 -6.76 -2.50 0.86
CA SER A 23 -7.92 -2.81 1.69
C SER A 23 -7.98 -4.30 2.05
N LEU A 24 -8.60 -4.63 3.19
CA LEU A 24 -8.79 -6.02 3.63
C LEU A 24 -9.49 -6.88 2.57
N THR A 25 -10.43 -6.29 1.82
CA THR A 25 -11.12 -6.95 0.70
C THR A 25 -10.15 -7.28 -0.42
N SER A 26 -9.37 -6.29 -0.88
CA SER A 26 -8.39 -6.49 -1.95
C SER A 26 -7.30 -7.49 -1.55
N ILE A 27 -6.89 -7.50 -0.29
CA ILE A 27 -5.95 -8.51 0.24
C ILE A 27 -6.60 -9.90 0.21
N GLY A 28 -7.84 -10.02 0.68
CA GLY A 28 -8.57 -11.28 0.70
C GLY A 28 -8.74 -11.88 -0.69
N GLU A 29 -9.17 -11.07 -1.66
CA GLU A 29 -9.31 -11.47 -3.07
C GLU A 29 -7.99 -11.96 -3.65
N ARG A 30 -6.88 -11.24 -3.42
CA ARG A 30 -5.53 -11.61 -3.91
C ARG A 30 -5.02 -12.91 -3.30
N LEU A 31 -5.34 -13.18 -2.04
CA LEU A 31 -4.84 -14.34 -1.29
C LEU A 31 -5.84 -15.51 -1.22
N GLY A 32 -7.01 -15.38 -1.86
CA GLY A 32 -8.05 -16.41 -1.87
C GLY A 32 -8.63 -16.70 -0.48
N VAL A 33 -8.72 -15.68 0.37
CA VAL A 33 -9.29 -15.75 1.73
C VAL A 33 -10.33 -14.65 1.95
N HIS A 34 -11.24 -14.84 2.89
CA HIS A 34 -12.22 -13.81 3.21
C HIS A 34 -11.57 -12.61 3.92
N HIS A 35 -12.07 -11.40 3.69
CA HIS A 35 -11.51 -10.17 4.27
C HIS A 35 -11.53 -10.17 5.82
N THR A 36 -12.50 -10.85 6.44
CA THR A 36 -12.54 -11.04 7.90
C THR A 36 -11.40 -11.92 8.41
N THR A 37 -10.95 -12.92 7.62
CA THR A 37 -9.75 -13.71 7.92
C THR A 37 -8.51 -12.83 7.92
N VAL A 38 -8.40 -11.89 6.97
CA VAL A 38 -7.31 -10.91 6.93
C VAL A 38 -7.33 -10.04 8.19
N LYS A 39 -8.50 -9.47 8.53
CA LYS A 39 -8.67 -8.66 9.75
C LYS A 39 -8.25 -9.40 11.01
N TYR A 40 -8.75 -10.62 11.19
CA TYR A 40 -8.45 -11.45 12.37
C TYR A 40 -6.95 -11.72 12.49
N ARG A 41 -6.28 -12.03 11.38
CA ARG A 41 -4.84 -12.31 11.38
C ARG A 41 -4.02 -11.08 11.71
N LEU A 42 -4.37 -9.92 11.17
CA LEU A 42 -3.74 -8.66 11.55
C LEU A 42 -3.92 -8.36 13.05
N ASP A 43 -5.12 -8.60 13.60
CA ASP A 43 -5.43 -8.40 15.02
C ASP A 43 -4.59 -9.32 15.93
N VAL A 44 -4.48 -10.61 15.58
CA VAL A 44 -3.61 -11.58 16.29
C VAL A 44 -2.14 -11.14 16.25
N LEU A 45 -1.71 -10.45 15.19
CA LEU A 45 -0.35 -9.91 15.05
C LEU A 45 -0.18 -8.52 15.70
N GLY A 46 -1.24 -7.92 16.25
CA GLY A 46 -1.21 -6.56 16.81
C GLY A 46 -1.06 -5.45 15.75
N ILE A 47 -1.37 -5.73 14.48
CA ILE A 47 -1.20 -4.80 13.36
C ILE A 47 -2.55 -4.18 13.00
N ARG A 48 -2.57 -2.85 12.84
CA ARG A 48 -3.79 -2.15 12.41
C ARG A 48 -3.99 -2.31 10.90
N PRO A 49 -5.24 -2.49 10.43
CA PRO A 49 -5.55 -2.42 9.02
C PRO A 49 -5.08 -1.10 8.39
N ALA A 50 -4.68 -1.17 7.13
CA ALA A 50 -4.36 -0.01 6.31
C ALA A 50 -5.49 1.03 6.35
N ASP A 51 -5.12 2.31 6.42
CA ASP A 51 -6.08 3.38 6.30
C ASP A 51 -6.45 3.60 4.83
N THR A 52 -7.61 3.10 4.44
CA THR A 52 -8.15 3.25 3.08
C THR A 52 -9.25 4.32 3.01
N ARG A 53 -9.37 5.17 4.03
CA ARG A 53 -10.42 6.19 4.10
C ARG A 53 -10.14 7.34 3.15
N ARG A 54 -11.20 8.09 2.84
CA ARG A 54 -11.11 9.31 2.00
C ARG A 54 -10.20 10.38 2.61
N SER A 55 -10.04 10.39 3.94
CA SER A 55 -9.16 11.32 4.65
C SER A 55 -7.68 11.08 4.40
N PHE A 56 -7.27 9.95 3.80
CA PHE A 56 -5.86 9.63 3.59
C PHE A 56 -5.09 10.81 2.94
N MET A 57 -5.64 11.40 1.88
CA MET A 57 -4.98 12.52 1.21
C MET A 57 -5.03 13.81 2.02
N GLU A 58 -6.05 14.01 2.85
CA GLU A 58 -6.13 15.14 3.78
C GLU A 58 -5.03 15.02 4.84
N ASP A 59 -4.86 13.83 5.40
CA ASP A 59 -3.84 13.54 6.41
C ASP A 59 -2.43 13.73 5.83
N VAL A 60 -2.18 13.23 4.61
CA VAL A 60 -0.91 13.44 3.89
C VAL A 60 -0.68 14.93 3.64
N PHE A 61 -1.68 15.65 3.11
CA PHE A 61 -1.54 17.07 2.75
C PHE A 61 -1.26 17.93 4.00
N ASN A 62 -2.00 17.70 5.08
CA ASN A 62 -1.84 18.44 6.34
C ASN A 62 -0.50 18.18 7.03
N ALA A 63 0.12 17.02 6.77
CA ALA A 63 1.44 16.69 7.29
C ALA A 63 2.59 17.39 6.52
N LEU A 64 2.34 17.95 5.33
CA LEU A 64 3.34 18.65 4.53
C LEU A 64 3.52 20.10 5.03
N PRO A 65 4.75 20.62 5.12
CA PRO A 65 5.01 22.04 5.27
C PRO A 65 4.38 22.87 4.15
N LEU A 66 4.01 24.12 4.45
CA LEU A 66 3.31 25.01 3.50
C LEU A 66 3.97 25.09 2.10
N PRO A 67 5.31 25.24 1.95
CA PRO A 67 5.92 25.27 0.62
C PRO A 67 5.72 23.97 -0.19
N GLN A 68 5.62 22.83 0.50
CA GLN A 68 5.41 21.53 -0.13
C GLN A 68 3.94 21.33 -0.52
N GLN A 69 3.01 21.87 0.28
CA GLN A 69 1.60 21.93 -0.08
C GLN A 69 1.39 22.75 -1.36
N GLU A 70 1.95 23.95 -1.42
CA GLU A 70 1.89 24.83 -2.60
C GLU A 70 2.51 24.17 -3.83
N TRP A 71 3.68 23.55 -3.66
CA TRP A 71 4.30 22.80 -4.75
C TRP A 71 3.37 21.69 -5.26
N LEU A 72 2.79 20.87 -4.37
CA LEU A 72 1.91 19.77 -4.76
C LEU A 72 0.67 20.25 -5.52
N MET A 73 0.07 21.36 -5.06
CA MET A 73 -1.08 21.98 -5.73
C MET A 73 -0.74 22.47 -7.14
N ASN A 74 0.49 22.92 -7.38
CA ASN A 74 0.94 23.40 -8.68
C ASN A 74 1.40 22.28 -9.63
N GLN A 75 1.70 21.07 -9.12
CA GLN A 75 2.06 19.92 -9.95
C GLN A 75 0.85 19.18 -10.53
N LEU A 76 -0.29 19.28 -9.84
CA LEU A 76 -1.50 18.55 -10.20
C LEU A 76 -2.45 19.47 -10.95
N GLY A 77 -3.10 18.92 -11.97
CA GLY A 77 -4.01 19.65 -12.85
C GLY A 77 -5.08 18.73 -13.40
N PRO A 78 -5.94 19.23 -14.32
CA PRO A 78 -7.04 18.44 -14.90
C PRO A 78 -6.59 17.10 -15.49
N ASP A 79 -5.37 17.08 -16.06
CA ASP A 79 -4.82 15.93 -16.77
C ASP A 79 -3.80 15.12 -15.94
N HIS A 80 -3.49 15.55 -14.71
CA HIS A 80 -2.51 14.87 -13.86
C HIS A 80 -3.02 14.77 -12.43
N SER A 81 -3.53 13.59 -12.08
CA SER A 81 -4.05 13.33 -10.74
C SER A 81 -2.94 12.94 -9.76
N ILE A 82 -3.24 13.02 -8.46
CA ILE A 82 -2.33 12.52 -7.42
C ILE A 82 -1.95 11.04 -7.64
N LYS A 83 -2.84 10.24 -8.22
CA LYS A 83 -2.57 8.82 -8.52
C LYS A 83 -1.47 8.69 -9.57
N ASP A 84 -1.48 9.56 -10.58
CA ASP A 84 -0.48 9.56 -11.66
C ASP A 84 0.89 10.00 -11.16
N LEU A 85 0.91 11.02 -10.28
CA LEU A 85 2.11 11.45 -9.59
C LEU A 85 2.71 10.32 -8.75
N ILE A 86 1.92 9.69 -7.87
CA ILE A 86 2.39 8.58 -7.02
C ILE A 86 2.92 7.43 -7.88
N LYS A 87 2.19 7.04 -8.95
CA LYS A 87 2.65 6.01 -9.89
C LYS A 87 4.00 6.36 -10.51
N SER A 88 4.16 7.59 -10.97
CA SER A 88 5.40 8.07 -11.60
C SER A 88 6.57 8.09 -10.62
N LEU A 89 6.33 8.51 -9.37
CA LEU A 89 7.34 8.48 -8.30
C LEU A 89 7.80 7.06 -7.99
N VAL A 90 6.88 6.09 -7.87
CA VAL A 90 7.24 4.68 -7.63
C VAL A 90 8.07 4.11 -8.79
N LEU A 91 7.67 4.39 -10.05
CA LEU A 91 8.42 3.94 -11.23
C LEU A 91 9.81 4.56 -11.31
N LYS A 92 9.93 5.85 -10.97
CA LYS A 92 11.21 6.55 -10.90
C LYS A 92 12.10 5.95 -9.81
N GLU A 93 11.58 5.79 -8.60
CA GLU A 93 12.32 5.22 -7.47
C GLU A 93 12.80 3.79 -7.75
N PHE A 94 11.95 2.97 -8.38
CA PHE A 94 12.35 1.65 -8.84
C PHE A 94 13.49 1.73 -9.84
N ARG A 95 13.42 2.62 -10.83
CA ARG A 95 14.50 2.81 -11.80
C ARG A 95 15.80 3.22 -11.10
N ASP A 96 15.74 4.22 -10.23
CA ASP A 96 16.92 4.79 -9.59
C ASP A 96 17.60 3.79 -8.63
N ARG A 97 16.81 2.94 -7.95
CA ARG A 97 17.33 1.93 -7.00
C ARG A 97 17.56 0.53 -7.57
N ALA A 98 16.87 0.15 -8.64
CA ALA A 98 17.01 -1.17 -9.28
C ALA A 98 17.94 -1.16 -10.50
N ALA A 99 18.20 0.00 -11.11
CA ALA A 99 19.23 0.15 -12.15
C ALA A 99 20.68 -0.20 -11.72
N PRO A 100 21.12 -0.15 -10.44
CA PRO A 100 22.46 -0.63 -10.08
C PRO A 100 22.58 -2.16 -10.08
N ILE A 101 21.47 -2.92 -10.13
CA ILE A 101 21.50 -4.40 -10.01
C ILE A 101 21.60 -5.08 -11.39
N ILE A 102 21.30 -4.35 -12.47
CA ILE A 102 21.42 -4.83 -13.85
C ILE A 102 22.44 -3.95 -14.58
N GLY A 103 23.68 -3.97 -14.10
CA GLY A 103 24.85 -3.54 -14.87
C GLY A 103 25.39 -4.71 -15.72
N PRO A 104 26.11 -4.41 -16.82
CA PRO A 104 26.28 -5.28 -18.01
C PRO A 104 26.95 -6.63 -17.76
#